data_AF-A0A368WSV1-F1
#
_entry.id   AF-A0A368WSV1-F1
#
_cell.length_a   1.000
_cell.length_b   1.000
_cell.length_c   1.000
_cell.angle_alpha   90.00
_cell.angle_beta   90.00
_cell.angle_gamma   90.00
#
_symmetry.space_group_name_H-M   'P 1'
#
loop_
_entity.id
_entity.type
_entity.pdbx_description
1 polymer ?
#
loop_
_entity_poly.entity_id
_entity_poly.type
_entity_poly.pdbx_seq_one_letter_code
_entity_poly.pdbx_strand_id
1 'polypeptide(L)'
;MKINNIQAGKINQYYKQMQQKQTEKKQAKDDSTQISAKAKEIMTARAELKEMPQLREEKVAALKEKVQSGNYQVDSKKLAAKILNNVEQV
;
A
#
# COMPACT_ATOMS: atom_id res chain seq x y z
N MET A 1 -6.45 49.50 -52.87
CA MET A 1 -6.40 48.08 -52.48
C MET A 1 -7.58 47.79 -51.55
N LYS A 2 -8.39 46.75 -51.81
CA LYS A 2 -9.51 46.37 -50.94
C LYS A 2 -9.04 45.22 -50.04
N ILE A 3 -8.97 45.45 -48.73
CA ILE A 3 -8.68 44.40 -47.76
C ILE A 3 -10.03 43.90 -47.22
N ASN A 4 -10.31 42.63 -47.51
CA ASN A 4 -11.60 42.00 -47.26
C ASN A 4 -11.78 41.72 -45.76
N ASN A 5 -13.00 41.97 -45.26
CA ASN A 5 -13.43 41.79 -43.88
C ASN A 5 -13.25 40.32 -43.43
N ILE A 6 -12.21 40.04 -42.65
CA ILE A 6 -11.97 38.70 -42.11
C ILE A 6 -13.08 38.41 -41.09
N GLN A 7 -13.91 37.43 -41.42
CA GLN A 7 -15.05 36.99 -40.62
C GLN A 7 -14.59 36.57 -39.21
N ALA A 8 -14.84 37.42 -38.23
CA ALA A 8 -14.47 37.24 -36.82
C ALA A 8 -14.91 35.89 -36.22
N GLY A 9 -15.93 35.25 -36.79
CA GLY A 9 -16.38 33.92 -36.39
C GLY A 9 -15.37 32.79 -36.64
N LYS A 10 -14.57 32.87 -37.72
CA LYS A 10 -13.57 31.83 -38.05
C LYS A 10 -12.35 31.88 -37.12
N ILE A 11 -11.99 33.08 -36.69
CA ILE A 11 -10.88 33.32 -35.76
C ILE A 11 -11.22 32.72 -34.39
N ASN A 12 -12.46 32.90 -33.92
CA ASN A 12 -12.89 32.38 -32.62
C ASN A 12 -12.91 30.83 -32.58
N GLN A 13 -13.22 30.18 -33.70
CA GLN A 13 -13.13 28.71 -33.82
C GLN A 13 -11.68 28.23 -33.80
N TYR A 14 -10.76 28.95 -34.45
CA TYR A 14 -9.33 28.63 -34.44
C TYR A 14 -8.73 28.72 -33.03
N TYR A 15 -9.06 29.78 -32.27
CA TYR A 15 -8.63 29.90 -30.87
C TYR A 15 -9.19 28.78 -29.98
N LYS A 16 -10.45 28.37 -30.20
CA LYS A 16 -11.08 27.27 -29.44
C LYS A 16 -10.44 25.91 -29.75
N GLN A 17 -10.11 25.65 -31.02
CA GLN A 17 -9.38 24.43 -31.43
C GLN A 17 -7.95 24.40 -30.90
N MET A 18 -7.25 25.54 -30.84
CA MET A 18 -5.92 25.62 -30.22
C MET A 18 -5.95 25.34 -28.71
N GLN A 19 -6.97 25.82 -27.99
CA GLN A 19 -7.14 25.53 -26.56
C GLN A 19 -7.45 24.05 -26.31
N GLN A 20 -8.30 23.42 -27.13
CA GLN A 20 -8.62 21.99 -27.03
C GLN A 20 -7.39 21.09 -27.31
N LYS A 21 -6.56 21.44 -28.30
CA LYS A 21 -5.30 20.72 -28.59
C LYS A 21 -4.25 20.84 -27.47
N GLN A 22 -4.26 21.93 -26.71
CA GLN A 22 -3.38 22.08 -25.53
C GLN A 22 -3.87 21.27 -24.32
N THR A 23 -5.18 21.14 -24.13
CA THR A 23 -5.74 20.30 -23.06
C THR A 23 -5.56 18.81 -23.33
N GLU A 24 -5.69 18.37 -24.59
CA GLU A 24 -5.45 16.96 -24.97
C GLU A 24 -3.97 16.56 -24.79
N LYS A 25 -3.02 17.47 -25.09
CA LYS A 25 -1.59 17.23 -24.86
C LYS A 25 -1.19 17.20 -23.38
N LYS A 26 -1.94 17.89 -22.50
CA LYS A 26 -1.74 17.82 -21.04
C LYS A 26 -2.33 16.57 -20.41
N GLN A 27 -3.32 15.94 -21.04
CA GLN A 27 -3.90 14.67 -20.57
C GLN A 27 -3.11 13.43 -21.04
N ALA A 28 -2.19 13.57 -21.99
CA ALA A 28 -1.54 12.43 -22.64
C ALA A 28 -0.29 11.86 -21.91
N LYS A 29 0.06 12.35 -20.71
CA LYS A 29 1.11 11.75 -19.88
C LYS A 29 1.07 12.35 -18.46
N ASP A 30 0.08 11.95 -17.68
CA ASP A 30 0.30 11.90 -16.24
C ASP A 30 1.21 10.69 -15.98
N ASP A 31 2.38 10.92 -15.38
CA ASP A 31 3.22 9.86 -14.85
C ASP A 31 2.48 9.17 -13.70
N SER A 32 1.57 8.25 -14.03
CA SER A 32 0.81 7.52 -13.03
C SER A 32 1.69 6.44 -12.40
N THR A 33 2.05 6.60 -11.14
CA THR A 33 2.72 5.55 -10.37
C THR A 33 1.66 4.55 -9.87
N GLN A 34 1.73 3.31 -10.36
CA GLN A 34 0.84 2.24 -9.90
C GLN A 34 1.53 1.42 -8.81
N ILE A 35 0.82 1.15 -7.72
CA ILE A 35 1.28 0.23 -6.66
C ILE A 35 1.33 -1.19 -7.25
N SER A 36 2.48 -1.85 -7.12
CA SER A 36 2.65 -3.23 -7.61
C SER A 36 1.69 -4.20 -6.90
N ALA A 37 1.33 -5.30 -7.58
CA ALA A 37 0.45 -6.32 -7.01
C ALA A 37 0.94 -6.83 -5.64
N LYS A 38 2.24 -7.13 -5.55
CA LYS A 38 2.89 -7.55 -4.29
C LYS A 38 2.79 -6.50 -3.18
N ALA A 39 2.92 -5.21 -3.51
CA ALA A 39 2.77 -4.15 -2.53
C ALA A 39 1.33 -4.05 -2.01
N LYS A 40 0.33 -4.27 -2.88
CA LYS A 40 -1.08 -4.33 -2.46
C LYS A 40 -1.33 -5.50 -1.51
N GLU A 41 -0.81 -6.69 -1.81
CA GLU A 41 -0.91 -7.87 -0.93
C GLU A 41 -0.28 -7.62 0.46
N ILE A 42 0.88 -6.96 0.51
CA ILE A 42 1.51 -6.60 1.78
C ILE A 42 0.66 -5.58 2.54
N MET A 43 0.04 -4.62 1.85
CA MET A 43 -0.84 -3.63 2.48
C MET A 43 -2.09 -4.27 3.08
N THR A 44 -2.72 -5.21 2.37
CA THR A 44 -3.89 -5.96 2.88
C THR A 44 -3.51 -6.82 4.07
N ALA A 45 -2.42 -7.59 3.97
CA ALA A 45 -1.93 -8.42 5.08
C ALA A 45 -1.58 -7.59 6.33
N ARG A 46 -1.01 -6.38 6.15
CA ARG A 46 -0.74 -5.46 7.26
C ARG A 46 -2.01 -4.89 7.88
N ALA A 47 -3.04 -4.61 7.07
CA ALA A 47 -4.33 -4.14 7.57
C ALA A 47 -5.00 -5.24 8.40
N GLU A 48 -5.04 -6.47 7.89
CA GLU A 48 -5.57 -7.63 8.61
C GLU A 48 -4.83 -7.86 9.94
N LEU A 49 -3.50 -7.77 9.93
CA LEU A 49 -2.68 -7.93 11.14
C LEU A 49 -2.99 -6.88 12.21
N LYS A 50 -3.42 -5.67 11.83
CA LYS A 50 -3.81 -4.61 12.78
C LYS A 50 -5.17 -4.89 13.43
N GLU A 51 -6.09 -5.51 12.70
CA GLU A 51 -7.42 -5.88 13.21
C GLU A 51 -7.36 -7.11 14.12
N MET A 52 -6.30 -7.92 14.00
CA MET A 52 -6.09 -9.07 14.86
C MET A 52 -5.85 -8.64 16.31
N PRO A 53 -6.37 -9.41 17.29
CA PRO A 53 -6.15 -9.10 18.70
C PRO A 53 -4.66 -9.16 19.03
N GLN A 54 -4.16 -8.13 19.72
CA GLN A 54 -2.76 -8.10 20.15
C GLN A 54 -2.41 -9.29 21.05
N LEU A 55 -3.39 -9.80 21.80
CA LEU A 55 -3.24 -10.93 22.70
C LEU A 55 -4.10 -12.11 22.23
N ARG A 56 -3.48 -13.30 22.14
CA ARG A 56 -4.20 -14.56 21.95
C ARG A 56 -4.58 -15.15 23.30
N GLU A 57 -5.68 -14.68 23.86
CA GLU A 57 -6.13 -15.05 25.21
C GLU A 57 -6.23 -16.56 25.43
N GLU A 58 -6.83 -17.28 24.49
CA GLU A 58 -6.98 -18.75 24.55
C GLU A 58 -5.63 -19.47 24.70
N LYS A 59 -4.63 -19.03 23.93
CA LYS A 59 -3.28 -19.62 23.99
C LYS A 59 -2.62 -19.35 25.33
N VAL A 60 -2.81 -18.14 25.88
CA VAL A 60 -2.27 -17.77 27.19
C VAL A 60 -2.95 -18.57 28.29
N ALA A 61 -4.27 -18.73 28.24
CA ALA A 61 -5.03 -19.53 29.20
C ALA A 61 -4.55 -20.99 29.21
N ALA A 62 -4.45 -21.63 28.04
CA ALA A 62 -3.96 -23.00 27.92
C ALA A 62 -2.51 -23.18 28.41
N LEU A 63 -1.65 -22.17 28.24
CA LEU A 63 -0.29 -22.18 28.78
C LEU A 63 -0.29 -22.03 30.31
N LYS A 64 -1.10 -21.12 30.85
CA LYS A 64 -1.24 -20.91 32.30
C LYS A 64 -1.70 -22.18 33.00
N GLU A 65 -2.69 -22.87 32.45
CA GLU A 65 -3.20 -24.13 32.98
C GLU A 65 -2.10 -25.19 33.04
N LYS A 66 -1.35 -25.39 31.94
CA LYS A 66 -0.23 -26.34 31.90
C LYS A 66 0.87 -26.02 32.91
N VAL A 67 1.13 -24.74 33.16
CA VAL A 67 2.11 -24.30 34.17
C VAL A 67 1.59 -24.59 35.57
N GLN A 68 0.31 -24.27 35.86
CA GLN A 68 -0.31 -24.54 37.16
C GLN A 68 -0.41 -26.03 37.47
N SER A 69 -0.70 -26.86 36.48
CA SER A 69 -0.78 -28.31 36.63
C SER A 69 0.60 -29.00 36.73
N GLY A 70 1.69 -28.26 36.53
CA GLY A 70 3.05 -28.80 36.51
C GLY A 70 3.39 -29.61 35.25
N ASN A 71 2.50 -29.66 34.25
CA ASN A 71 2.72 -30.38 32.99
C ASN A 71 3.43 -29.52 31.92
N TYR A 72 3.90 -28.34 32.28
CA TYR A 72 4.68 -27.49 31.39
C TYR A 72 6.16 -27.88 31.41
N GLN A 73 6.59 -28.59 30.38
CA GLN A 73 7.99 -28.99 30.23
C GLN A 73 8.73 -28.05 29.26
N VAL A 74 9.81 -27.44 29.76
CA VAL A 74 10.69 -26.60 28.94
C VAL A 74 11.69 -27.49 28.20
N ASP A 75 11.75 -27.32 26.88
CA ASP A 75 12.77 -27.95 26.04
C ASP A 75 14.01 -27.04 25.99
N SER A 76 15.08 -27.46 26.68
CA SER A 76 16.33 -26.70 26.79
C SER A 76 16.99 -26.42 25.44
N LYS A 77 16.86 -27.32 24.45
CA LYS A 77 17.42 -27.09 23.11
C LYS A 77 16.66 -25.99 22.38
N LYS A 78 15.32 -26.02 22.45
CA LYS A 78 14.48 -24.96 21.88
C LYS A 78 14.69 -23.62 22.57
N LEU A 79 14.91 -23.63 23.89
CA LEU A 79 15.22 -22.42 24.65
C LEU A 79 16.54 -21.80 24.17
N ALA A 80 17.62 -22.58 24.14
CA ALA A 80 18.94 -22.11 23.70
C ALA A 80 18.90 -21.58 22.26
N ALA A 81 18.25 -22.31 21.34
CA ALA A 81 18.09 -21.86 19.96
C ALA A 81 17.34 -20.53 19.85
N LYS A 82 16.28 -20.32 20.64
CA LYS A 82 15.55 -19.04 20.66
C LYS A 82 16.38 -17.88 21.22
N ILE A 83 17.21 -18.13 22.23
CA ILE A 83 18.11 -17.12 22.78
C ILE A 83 19.10 -16.68 21.69
N LEU A 84 19.76 -17.64 21.03
CA LEU A 84 20.72 -17.36 19.96
C LEU A 84 20.08 -16.59 18.79
N ASN A 85 18.92 -17.06 18.31
CA ASN A 85 18.21 -16.41 17.22
C ASN A 85 17.78 -14.97 17.55
N ASN A 86 17.56 -14.62 18.81
CA ASN A 86 17.25 -13.23 19.18
C ASN A 86 18.50 -12.33 19.21
N VAL A 87 19.67 -12.90 19.49
CA VAL A 87 20.93 -12.15 19.52
C VAL A 87 21.43 -11.84 18.10
N GLU A 88 21.16 -12.71 17.12
CA GLU A 88 21.56 -12.51 15.71
C GLU A 88 20.67 -11.51 14.94
N GLN A 89 19.52 -11.12 15.48
CA GLN A 89 18.55 -10.23 14.81
C GLN A 89 18.69 -8.75 15.24
N VAL A 90 19.74 -8.42 16.00
CA VAL A 90 20.14 -7.06 16.38
C VAL A 90 21.41 -6.70 15.63
#